data_AF-A0A820C5S3-F1
#
_entry.id   AF-A0A820C5S3-F1
#
_cell.length_a   1.000
_cell.length_b   1.000
_cell.length_c   1.000
_cell.angle_alpha   90.00
_cell.angle_beta   90.00
_cell.angle_gamma   90.00
#
_symmetry.space_group_name_H-M   'P 1'
#
loop_
_entity.id
_entity.type
_entity.pdbx_description
1 polymer ?
#
loop_
_entity_poly.entity_id
_entity_poly.type
_entity_poly.pdbx_seq_one_letter_code
_entity_poly.pdbx_strand_id
1 'polypeptide(L)' 'RGTSSQNYYDILGITPQATDEEIKRAYRKAALRLHPDKNPDPEAATQFQAVDKAYKVLIDPKLRSTYDQLGARVF' A
#
# COMPACT_ATOMS: atom_id res chain seq x y z
N ARG A 1 14.56 -9.49 -13.62
CA ARG A 1 13.18 -9.48 -13.06
C ARG A 1 13.08 -8.22 -12.22
N GLY A 2 12.07 -7.38 -12.46
CA GLY A 2 11.99 -5.99 -11.97
C GLY A 2 12.27 -5.85 -10.47
N THR A 3 13.45 -5.35 -10.16
CA THR A 3 13.87 -4.92 -8.83
C THR A 3 13.64 -3.42 -8.78
N SER A 4 12.51 -2.97 -8.26
CA SER A 4 12.21 -1.55 -8.21
C SER A 4 11.41 -1.21 -6.96
N SER A 5 12.15 -0.73 -5.96
CA SER A 5 11.81 0.48 -5.21
C SER A 5 10.37 0.54 -4.67
N GLN A 6 10.18 0.08 -3.42
CA GLN A 6 9.04 0.32 -2.53
C GLN A 6 7.79 0.98 -3.16
N ASN A 7 7.10 0.24 -4.03
CA ASN A 7 5.85 0.72 -4.61
C ASN A 7 4.71 0.55 -3.58
N TYR A 8 3.64 1.35 -3.70
CA TYR A 8 2.45 1.20 -2.84
C TYR A 8 1.87 -0.22 -2.89
N TYR A 9 2.03 -0.91 -4.01
CA TYR A 9 1.67 -2.31 -4.18
C TYR A 9 2.50 -3.24 -3.27
N ASP A 10 3.81 -3.04 -3.17
CA ASP A 10 4.70 -3.79 -2.27
C ASP A 10 4.39 -3.53 -0.80
N ILE A 11 4.09 -2.27 -0.45
CA ILE A 11 3.69 -1.88 0.92
C ILE A 11 2.42 -2.64 1.36
N LEU A 12 1.47 -2.80 0.44
CA LEU A 12 0.25 -3.59 0.68
C LEU A 12 0.46 -5.10 0.48
N GLY A 13 1.61 -5.53 -0.07
CA GLY A 13 1.89 -6.92 -0.40
C GLY A 13 1.00 -7.49 -1.50
N ILE A 14 0.63 -6.65 -2.47
CA ILE A 14 -0.26 -6.99 -3.60
C ILE A 14 0.45 -6.76 -4.93
N THR A 15 -0.10 -7.32 -5.99
CA THR A 15 0.40 -7.10 -7.35
C THR A 15 -0.16 -5.81 -7.94
N PRO A 16 0.51 -5.17 -8.91
CA PRO A 16 -0.07 -4.06 -9.67
C PRO A 16 -1.29 -4.44 -10.51
N GLN A 17 -1.55 -5.75 -10.70
CA GLN A 17 -2.80 -6.24 -11.31
C GLN A 17 -3.93 -6.44 -10.28
N ALA A 18 -3.68 -6.18 -8.99
CA ALA A 18 -4.66 -6.41 -7.95
C ALA A 18 -5.91 -5.55 -8.16
N THR A 19 -7.06 -6.16 -7.88
CA THR A 19 -8.38 -5.51 -7.93
C THR A 19 -8.62 -4.66 -6.69
N ASP A 20 -9.60 -3.75 -6.75
CA ASP A 20 -10.02 -2.93 -5.60
C ASP A 20 -10.39 -3.77 -4.37
N GLU A 21 -10.94 -4.96 -4.59
CA GLU A 21 -11.27 -5.91 -3.53
C GLU A 21 -10.02 -6.47 -2.85
N GLU A 22 -8.99 -6.82 -3.63
CA GLU A 22 -7.70 -7.29 -3.12
C GLU A 22 -6.97 -6.18 -2.35
N ILE A 23 -6.98 -4.95 -2.87
CA ILE A 23 -6.43 -3.76 -2.19
C ILE A 23 -7.11 -3.56 -0.83
N LYS A 24 -8.44 -3.58 -0.77
CA LYS A 24 -9.21 -3.49 0.49
C LYS A 24 -8.89 -4.64 1.44
N ARG A 25 -8.77 -5.86 0.92
CA ARG A 25 -8.47 -7.05 1.74
C ARG A 25 -7.07 -6.99 2.33
N ALA A 26 -6.08 -6.56 1.55
CA ALA A 26 -4.70 -6.36 1.99
C ALA A 26 -4.60 -5.28 3.07
N TYR A 27 -5.25 -4.14 2.86
CA TYR A 27 -5.33 -3.06 3.86
C TYR A 27 -5.91 -3.56 5.19
N ARG A 28 -7.05 -4.27 5.16
CA ARG A 28 -7.65 -4.85 6.38
C ARG A 28 -6.71 -5.80 7.10
N LYS A 29 -6.01 -6.67 6.37
CA LYS A 29 -5.01 -7.59 6.95
C LYS A 29 -3.85 -6.83 7.59
N ALA A 30 -3.30 -5.83 6.91
CA ALA A 30 -2.20 -5.04 7.42
C ALA A 30 -2.61 -4.20 8.64
N ALA A 31 -3.79 -3.56 8.61
CA ALA A 31 -4.36 -2.83 9.73
C ALA A 31 -4.49 -3.68 10.99
N LEU A 32 -4.95 -4.93 10.87
CA LEU A 32 -5.04 -5.86 11.99
C LEU A 32 -3.67 -6.29 12.55
N ARG A 33 -2.64 -6.36 11.69
CA ARG A 33 -1.27 -6.72 12.09
C ARG A 33 -0.51 -5.55 12.73
N LEU A 34 -0.85 -4.33 12.32
CA LEU A 34 -0.20 -3.09 12.78
C LEU A 34 -1.03 -2.36 13.85
N HIS A 35 -2.15 -2.95 14.28
CA HIS A 35 -3.01 -2.35 15.28
C HIS A 35 -2.27 -2.24 16.63
N PRO A 36 -2.29 -1.08 17.29
CA PRO A 36 -1.52 -0.85 18.53
C PRO A 36 -1.91 -1.79 19.68
N ASP A 37 -3.15 -2.26 19.71
CA ASP A 37 -3.64 -3.26 20.68
C ASP A 37 -2.97 -4.64 20.53
N LYS A 38 -2.60 -5.01 19.30
CA LYS A 38 -1.97 -6.31 18.98
C LYS A 38 -0.48 -6.21 18.76
N ASN A 39 0.02 -5.01 18.45
CA ASN A 39 1.41 -4.76 18.13
C ASN A 39 1.91 -3.52 18.89
N PRO A 40 2.65 -3.70 19.99
CA PRO A 40 3.20 -2.60 20.78
C PRO A 40 4.43 -1.95 20.13
N ASP A 41 4.79 -2.36 18.91
CA ASP A 41 5.98 -1.87 18.23
C ASP A 41 5.79 -0.40 17.77
N PRO A 42 6.72 0.51 18.10
CA PRO A 42 6.64 1.90 17.67
C PRO A 42 6.74 2.06 16.14
N GLU A 43 7.35 1.11 15.43
CA GLU A 43 7.39 1.13 13.97
C GLU A 43 6.04 0.73 13.35
N ALA A 44 5.14 0.06 14.09
CA ALA A 44 3.83 -0.33 13.59
C ALA A 44 3.00 0.89 13.16
N ALA A 45 3.11 2.01 13.88
CA ALA A 45 2.47 3.26 13.52
C ALA A 45 2.98 3.81 12.18
N THR A 46 4.30 3.81 11.97
CA THR A 46 4.94 4.25 10.73
C THR A 46 4.56 3.36 9.55
N GLN A 47 4.57 2.04 9.75
CA GLN A 47 4.14 1.07 8.75
C GLN A 47 2.65 1.22 8.43
N PHE A 48 1.81 1.48 9.44
CA PHE A 48 0.38 1.69 9.25
C PHE A 48 0.11 2.94 8.42
N GLN A 49 0.83 4.04 8.69
CA GLN A 49 0.75 5.25 7.87
C GLN A 49 1.15 5.00 6.41
N ALA A 50 2.19 4.20 6.17
CA ALA A 50 2.61 3.83 4.81
C ALA A 50 1.52 3.00 4.09
N VAL A 51 0.96 2.00 4.78
CA VAL A 51 -0.14 1.16 4.28
C VAL A 51 -1.40 1.98 4.01
N ASP A 52 -1.74 2.94 4.87
CA ASP A 52 -2.90 3.81 4.72
C ASP A 52 -2.76 4.76 3.52
N LYS A 53 -1.58 5.35 3.34
CA LYS A 53 -1.26 6.14 2.15
C LYS A 53 -1.34 5.30 0.87
N ALA A 54 -0.73 4.12 0.87
CA ALA A 54 -0.77 3.19 -0.25
C ALA A 54 -2.21 2.84 -0.62
N TYR A 55 -3.03 2.48 0.37
CA TYR A 55 -4.43 2.14 0.17
C TYR A 55 -5.23 3.31 -0.42
N LYS A 56 -5.10 4.51 0.14
CA LYS A 56 -5.82 5.71 -0.34
C LYS A 56 -5.49 6.04 -1.80
N VAL A 57 -4.23 5.88 -2.19
CA VAL A 57 -3.81 6.13 -3.58
C VAL A 57 -4.30 5.04 -4.51
N LEU A 58 -4.16 3.77 -4.12
CA LEU A 58 -4.50 2.65 -5.01
C LEU A 58 -5.99 2.38 -5.14
N ILE A 59 -6.80 2.70 -4.12
CA ILE A 59 -8.25 2.46 -4.14
C ILE A 59 -9.02 3.52 -4.93
N ASP A 60 -8.42 4.70 -5.12
CA ASP A 60 -9.01 5.73 -5.97
C ASP A 60 -8.41 5.57 -7.37
N PRO A 61 -9.21 5.21 -8.38
CA PRO A 61 -8.70 4.98 -9.74
C PRO A 61 -8.05 6.23 -10.35
N LYS A 62 -8.46 7.43 -9.93
CA LYS A 62 -7.84 8.69 -10.39
C LYS A 62 -6.48 8.90 -9.74
N LEU A 63 -6.36 8.66 -8.43
CA LEU A 63 -5.08 8.74 -7.72
C LEU A 63 -4.13 7.62 -8.16
N ARG A 64 -4.64 6.40 -8.36
CA ARG A 64 -3.89 5.25 -8.88
C ARG A 64 -3.35 5.57 -10.27
N SER A 65 -4.19 6.03 -11.19
CA SER A 65 -3.73 6.44 -12.52
C SER A 65 -2.69 7.57 -12.45
N THR A 66 -2.88 8.54 -11.56
CA THR A 66 -1.90 9.61 -11.33
C THR A 66 -0.59 9.07 -10.76
N TYR A 67 -0.64 8.14 -9.81
CA TYR A 67 0.52 7.50 -9.21
C TYR A 67 1.25 6.62 -10.22
N ASP A 68 0.53 5.84 -11.02
CA ASP A 68 1.13 5.02 -12.08
C ASP A 68 1.78 5.93 -13.15
N GLN A 69 1.17 7.08 -13.48
CA GLN A 69 1.75 8.08 -14.40
C GLN A 69 2.95 8.83 -13.81
N LEU A 70 2.92 9.18 -12.53
CA LEU A 70 4.03 9.84 -11.83
C LEU A 70 5.18 8.87 -11.55
N GLY A 71 4.87 7.65 -11.12
CA GLY A 71 5.82 6.56 -10.89
C GLY A 71 6.50 6.12 -12.18
N ALA A 72 5.78 6.09 -13.30
CA ALA A 72 6.37 5.85 -14.64
C ALA A 72 7.28 6.98 -15.13
N ARG A 73 7.26 8.16 -14.49
CA ARG A 73 8.05 9.33 -14.88
C ARG A 73 9.30 9.55 -14.02
N VAL A 74 9.42 8.82 -12.92
CA VAL A 74 10.49 9.00 -11.92
C VAL A 74 11.50 7.83 -11.93
N PHE A 75 11.33 6.84 -12.80
CA PHE A 75 12.30 5.75 -13.02
C PHE A 75 12.76 5.67 -14.47
#